data_AF-A0A6L8ETG9-F1
#
_entry.id   AF-A0A6L8ETG9-F1
#
_cell.length_a   1.000
_cell.length_b   1.000
_cell.length_c   1.000
_cell.angle_alpha   90.00
_cell.angle_beta   90.00
_cell.angle_gamma   90.00
#
_symmetry.space_group_name_H-M   'P 1'
#
loop_
_entity.id
_entity.type
_entity.pdbx_description
1 polymer ?
#
loop_
_entity_poly.entity_id
_entity_poly.type
_entity_poly.pdbx_seq_one_letter_code
_entity_poly.pdbx_strand_id
1 'polypeptide(L)'
;MKKWIPLPLLVIFIFVGIYLLTTTQHPQNAIHRLVQQPTQAGTTFDFRKNATLTDNTAAISEDPWDVWVEKQTDAALQSALKSLAKELPDAQQQFESKIASLREKFRAALVKRAEELKAEHSSPPPVESNLEVTVRHNSPPKYEGPQTTEALLDEYAENYNRKWESSEIAEKYPQDEWIQMLLDRGIIIEDHRDFFWYQEARRELIRLEKDPATWASGRFGIPPIEDWETYKTAYIERNLWANGLRLDAMKADPACSGGIFVGKNQDVFLPTRPGRIYVERNGTRAKFYGGILNEIQQFDLLFKGISPENYEIIYINSEGSILSERPPLITRQEVKNTGGIPPPEEWFHGDVNPEMPADFEMDTVTQENRDYRKLDVPNLGAEARQNAEKEVQHAQQNAEKVLEHLTKSGADLAAELEKQLLPDLPTEADFEKALRERFAPERFNRALSTLNQYGPEEGLRRLKKSDPEVANQIEKQLQR
;
A
#
# COMPACT_ATOMS: atom_id res chain seq x y z
N MET A 1 38.38 -3.45 -45.81
CA MET A 1 37.70 -4.74 -46.01
C MET A 1 36.92 -5.08 -44.72
N LYS A 2 35.61 -4.90 -44.71
CA LYS A 2 34.72 -5.32 -43.60
C LYS A 2 33.82 -6.44 -44.15
N LYS A 3 33.92 -7.65 -43.58
CA LYS A 3 33.10 -8.80 -43.97
C LYS A 3 31.72 -8.70 -43.31
N TRP A 4 30.67 -8.69 -44.12
CA TRP A 4 29.29 -8.84 -43.70
C TRP A 4 28.95 -10.32 -43.52
N ILE A 5 28.27 -10.66 -42.43
CA ILE A 5 27.66 -11.98 -42.25
C ILE A 5 26.25 -11.92 -42.88
N PRO A 6 25.88 -12.85 -43.77
CA PRO A 6 24.57 -12.81 -44.41
C PRO A 6 23.45 -13.17 -43.42
N LEU A 7 22.35 -12.43 -43.53
CA LEU A 7 21.13 -12.46 -42.71
C LEU A 7 20.49 -13.86 -42.46
N PRO A 8 20.65 -14.91 -43.30
CA PRO A 8 20.04 -16.22 -43.02
C PRO A 8 20.66 -16.96 -41.83
N LEU A 9 21.91 -16.66 -41.44
CA LEU A 9 22.58 -17.32 -40.32
C LEU A 9 22.19 -16.73 -38.95
N LEU A 10 21.71 -15.48 -38.92
CA LEU A 10 21.24 -14.85 -37.68
C LEU A 10 19.87 -15.41 -37.25
N VAL A 11 19.03 -15.80 -38.21
CA VAL A 11 17.70 -16.35 -37.96
C VAL A 11 17.76 -17.77 -37.37
N ILE A 12 18.75 -18.58 -37.76
CA ILE A 12 18.91 -19.95 -37.25
C ILE A 12 19.37 -19.95 -35.78
N PHE A 13 20.16 -18.97 -35.34
CA PHE A 13 20.55 -18.85 -33.92
C PHE A 13 19.40 -18.38 -33.02
N ILE A 14 18.47 -17.59 -33.54
CA ILE A 14 17.31 -17.11 -32.78
C ILE A 14 16.27 -18.24 -32.61
N PHE A 15 16.05 -19.09 -33.63
CA PHE A 15 15.09 -20.19 -33.52
C PHE A 15 15.59 -21.38 -32.70
N VAL A 16 16.90 -21.67 -32.68
CA VAL A 16 17.48 -22.71 -31.79
C VAL A 16 17.49 -22.25 -30.33
N GLY A 17 17.61 -20.94 -30.08
CA GLY A 17 17.48 -20.35 -28.74
C GLY A 17 16.05 -20.42 -28.18
N ILE A 18 15.02 -20.23 -29.03
CA ILE A 18 13.62 -20.25 -28.61
C ILE A 18 13.09 -21.69 -28.42
N TYR A 19 13.59 -22.66 -29.18
CA TYR A 19 13.13 -24.06 -29.11
C TYR A 19 13.67 -24.83 -27.89
N LEU A 20 14.78 -24.38 -27.28
CA LEU A 20 15.32 -24.98 -26.05
C LEU A 20 14.70 -24.40 -24.75
N LEU A 21 13.80 -23.42 -24.87
CA LEU A 21 13.19 -22.71 -23.74
C LEU A 21 11.75 -23.16 -23.40
N THR A 22 11.17 -24.12 -24.13
CA THR A 22 9.73 -24.46 -24.00
C THR A 22 9.42 -25.91 -23.60
N THR A 23 10.40 -26.71 -23.14
CA THR A 23 10.10 -28.05 -22.66
C THR A 23 10.82 -28.37 -21.35
N THR A 24 10.14 -28.14 -20.21
CA THR A 24 10.04 -29.13 -19.12
C THR A 24 8.93 -28.73 -18.15
N GLN A 25 8.13 -29.73 -17.79
CA GLN A 25 6.92 -29.67 -17.00
C GLN A 25 7.19 -29.37 -15.50
N HIS A 26 6.23 -28.68 -14.86
CA HIS A 26 6.01 -28.67 -13.41
C HIS A 26 6.10 -30.09 -12.79
N PRO A 27 6.53 -30.27 -11.51
CA PRO A 27 5.78 -29.70 -10.38
C PRO A 27 6.60 -29.39 -9.10
N GLN A 28 6.47 -28.19 -8.53
CA GLN A 28 6.82 -27.87 -7.13
C GLN A 28 5.92 -26.68 -6.71
N ASN A 29 5.04 -26.67 -5.71
CA ASN A 29 4.92 -27.37 -4.42
C ASN A 29 6.24 -27.47 -3.64
N ALA A 30 6.27 -26.71 -2.54
CA ALA A 30 7.31 -26.57 -1.53
C ALA A 30 8.49 -25.65 -1.91
N ILE A 31 8.61 -24.51 -1.23
CA ILE A 31 9.72 -24.20 -0.31
C ILE A 31 9.42 -22.85 0.36
N HIS A 32 8.96 -22.96 1.61
CA HIS A 32 9.22 -21.98 2.65
C HIS A 32 10.31 -22.64 3.52
N ARG A 33 11.44 -21.91 3.70
CA ARG A 33 12.53 -22.09 4.68
C ARG A 33 13.70 -23.02 4.35
N LEU A 34 14.86 -22.38 4.16
CA LEU A 34 16.16 -22.84 4.61
C LEU A 34 16.88 -21.70 5.34
N VAL A 35 16.74 -21.67 6.66
CA VAL A 35 17.82 -21.50 7.67
C VAL A 35 17.17 -22.13 8.93
N GLN A 36 17.68 -23.15 9.62
CA GLN A 36 19.02 -23.39 10.13
C GLN A 36 19.20 -24.89 10.46
N GLN A 37 20.43 -25.40 10.31
CA GLN A 37 20.99 -26.49 11.12
C GLN A 37 22.29 -25.99 11.77
N PRO A 38 22.82 -26.68 12.79
CA PRO A 38 23.03 -26.10 14.10
C PRO A 38 24.41 -25.46 14.24
N THR A 39 24.44 -24.21 14.68
CA THR A 39 25.60 -23.66 15.37
C THR A 39 25.46 -23.97 16.85
N GLN A 40 26.57 -24.46 17.40
CA GLN A 40 26.73 -24.78 18.82
C GLN A 40 26.46 -23.56 19.71
N ALA A 41 26.03 -23.86 20.94
CA ALA A 41 25.90 -22.97 22.09
C ALA A 41 24.79 -21.89 21.98
N GLY A 42 23.84 -21.98 22.92
CA GLY A 42 22.71 -21.08 23.05
C GLY A 42 23.11 -19.61 23.10
N THR A 43 22.59 -18.85 22.15
CA THR A 43 22.41 -17.41 22.26
C THR A 43 21.02 -17.11 21.73
N THR A 44 20.05 -17.01 22.64
CA THR A 44 18.87 -16.17 22.40
C THR A 44 19.41 -14.77 22.10
N PHE A 45 19.37 -14.38 20.83
CA PHE A 45 19.92 -13.12 20.37
C PHE A 45 18.92 -12.02 20.72
N ASP A 46 19.14 -11.41 21.87
CA ASP A 46 18.44 -10.21 22.29
C ASP A 46 18.81 -9.07 21.32
N PHE A 47 17.83 -8.51 20.61
CA PHE A 47 18.01 -7.36 19.73
C PHE A 47 18.66 -6.16 20.46
N ARG A 48 18.60 -6.12 21.80
CA ARG A 48 19.30 -5.11 22.61
C ARG A 48 20.82 -5.26 22.65
N LYS A 49 21.38 -6.44 22.34
CA LYS A 49 22.80 -6.72 22.63
C LYS A 49 23.78 -6.44 21.49
N ASN A 50 23.31 -6.45 20.24
CA ASN A 50 24.20 -6.38 19.07
C ASN A 50 23.99 -5.16 18.18
N ALA A 51 22.91 -4.41 18.37
CA ALA A 51 22.98 -2.98 18.19
C ALA A 51 23.51 -2.41 19.50
N THR A 52 24.83 -2.43 19.72
CA THR A 52 25.43 -1.34 20.51
C THR A 52 25.22 -0.06 19.71
N LEU A 53 23.98 0.42 19.71
CA LEU A 53 23.71 1.83 19.93
C LEU A 53 24.58 2.16 21.12
N THR A 54 25.75 2.71 20.84
CA THR A 54 26.74 3.04 21.84
C THR A 54 26.01 3.71 22.99
N ASP A 55 26.32 3.30 24.22
CA ASP A 55 26.10 4.05 25.45
C ASP A 55 26.85 5.40 25.33
N ASN A 56 26.42 6.22 24.38
CA ASN A 56 26.55 7.65 24.41
C ASN A 56 25.49 8.09 25.43
N THR A 57 25.79 7.84 26.70
CA THR A 57 25.30 8.68 27.81
C THR A 57 25.92 10.06 27.66
N ALA A 58 25.64 10.72 26.53
CA ALA A 58 25.49 12.16 26.53
C ALA A 58 24.40 12.45 27.56
N ALA A 59 24.62 13.44 28.43
CA ALA A 59 23.72 13.80 29.51
C ALA A 59 22.26 13.71 29.02
N ILE A 60 21.50 12.78 29.62
CA ILE A 60 20.09 12.58 29.27
C ILE A 60 19.43 13.94 29.48
N SER A 61 18.99 14.56 28.39
CA SER A 61 18.28 15.84 28.46
C SER A 61 17.11 15.67 29.42
N GLU A 62 16.99 16.58 30.39
CA GLU A 62 15.83 16.59 31.29
C GLU A 62 14.58 17.15 30.59
N ASP A 63 14.69 17.69 29.36
CA ASP A 63 13.51 18.11 28.58
C ASP A 63 12.68 16.87 28.16
N PRO A 64 11.42 16.74 28.62
CA PRO A 64 10.54 15.65 28.22
C PRO A 64 10.40 15.51 26.70
N TRP A 65 10.53 16.60 25.94
CA TRP A 65 10.46 16.58 24.49
C TRP A 65 11.69 15.96 23.83
N ASP A 66 12.89 16.20 24.35
CA ASP A 66 14.10 15.56 23.84
C ASP A 66 14.06 14.04 24.11
N VAL A 67 13.60 13.65 25.30
CA VAL A 67 13.37 12.24 25.64
C VAL A 67 12.33 11.61 24.71
N TRP A 68 11.27 12.34 24.37
CA TRP A 68 10.26 11.89 23.41
C TRP A 68 10.85 11.72 22.00
N VAL A 69 11.63 12.69 21.51
CA VAL A 69 12.29 12.63 20.19
C VAL A 69 13.19 11.41 20.10
N GLU A 70 14.03 11.12 21.10
CA GLU A 70 14.92 9.95 21.09
C GLU A 70 14.13 8.65 21.09
N LYS A 71 13.12 8.51 21.96
CA LYS A 71 12.28 7.30 22.03
C LYS A 71 11.53 7.05 20.72
N GLN A 72 10.99 8.11 20.11
CA GLN A 72 10.32 8.02 18.81
C GLN A 72 11.29 7.70 17.68
N THR A 73 12.51 8.25 17.72
CA THR A 73 13.57 7.94 16.75
C THR A 73 13.94 6.46 16.81
N ASP A 74 14.08 5.92 18.02
CA ASP A 74 14.36 4.50 18.24
C ASP A 74 13.23 3.61 17.74
N ALA A 75 11.97 3.97 18.05
CA ALA A 75 10.80 3.22 17.59
C ALA A 75 10.69 3.21 16.04
N ALA A 76 10.85 4.37 15.40
CA ALA A 76 10.85 4.48 13.93
C ALA A 76 11.99 3.66 13.30
N LEU A 77 13.20 3.75 13.87
CA LEU A 77 14.36 3.01 13.39
C LEU A 77 14.16 1.50 13.53
N GLN A 78 13.62 1.01 14.64
CA GLN A 78 13.32 -0.40 14.84
C GLN A 78 12.24 -0.89 13.86
N SER A 79 11.20 -0.10 13.62
CA SER A 79 10.16 -0.42 12.63
C SER A 79 10.73 -0.53 11.21
N ALA A 80 11.58 0.42 10.82
CA ALA A 80 12.27 0.41 9.53
C ALA A 80 13.19 -0.81 9.39
N LEU A 81 14.00 -1.10 10.40
CA LEU A 81 14.91 -2.26 10.39
C LEU A 81 14.15 -3.59 10.36
N LYS A 82 13.02 -3.70 11.06
CA LYS A 82 12.16 -4.90 11.03
C LYS A 82 11.56 -5.13 9.65
N SER A 83 11.10 -4.07 8.99
CA SER A 83 10.58 -4.14 7.62
C SER A 83 11.68 -4.55 6.64
N LEU A 84 12.87 -3.98 6.79
CA LEU A 84 14.02 -4.26 5.95
C LEU A 84 14.55 -5.70 6.13
N ALA A 85 14.63 -6.19 7.36
CA ALA A 85 15.05 -7.56 7.67
C ALA A 85 14.10 -8.62 7.10
N LYS A 86 12.82 -8.27 6.93
CA LYS A 86 11.82 -9.14 6.28
C LYS A 86 12.09 -9.28 4.78
N GLU A 87 12.46 -8.19 4.12
CA GLU A 87 12.73 -8.16 2.68
C GLU A 87 14.15 -8.67 2.35
N LEU A 88 15.12 -8.44 3.24
CA LEU A 88 16.54 -8.71 2.99
C LEU A 88 17.24 -9.32 4.22
N PRO A 89 17.11 -10.65 4.46
CA PRO A 89 17.61 -11.32 5.66
C PRO A 89 19.14 -11.20 5.84
N ASP A 90 19.89 -11.11 4.74
CA ASP A 90 21.37 -11.11 4.75
C ASP A 90 21.98 -9.70 4.66
N ALA A 91 21.17 -8.64 4.55
CA ALA A 91 21.66 -7.28 4.31
C ALA A 91 22.03 -6.52 5.59
N GLN A 92 21.88 -7.12 6.78
CA GLN A 92 22.10 -6.48 8.07
C GLN A 92 23.48 -5.81 8.17
N GLN A 93 24.54 -6.46 7.68
CA GLN A 93 25.91 -5.94 7.71
C GLN A 93 26.12 -4.75 6.75
N GLN A 94 25.34 -4.65 5.67
CA GLN A 94 25.36 -3.52 4.75
C GLN A 94 24.62 -2.30 5.30
N PHE A 95 23.73 -2.50 6.27
CA PHE A 95 22.95 -1.42 6.88
C PHE A 95 23.60 -0.80 8.11
N GLU A 96 24.58 -1.45 8.76
CA GLU A 96 25.27 -0.88 9.92
C GLU A 96 25.84 0.52 9.65
N SER A 97 26.44 0.73 8.48
CA SER A 97 26.94 2.06 8.06
C SER A 97 25.83 3.08 7.75
N LYS A 98 24.62 2.61 7.46
CA LYS A 98 23.45 3.43 7.11
C LYS A 98 22.52 3.68 8.30
N ILE A 99 22.58 2.87 9.35
CA ILE A 99 21.76 3.00 10.57
C ILE A 99 22.00 4.36 11.22
N ALA A 100 23.27 4.79 11.34
CA ALA A 100 23.60 6.10 11.89
C ALA A 100 22.97 7.24 11.08
N SER A 101 23.07 7.18 9.74
CA SER A 101 22.46 8.16 8.85
C SER A 101 20.93 8.17 8.95
N LEU A 102 20.29 6.98 8.94
CA LEU A 102 18.84 6.86 9.09
C LEU A 102 18.36 7.39 10.45
N ARG A 103 19.08 7.08 11.54
CA ARG A 103 18.79 7.61 12.87
C ARG A 103 18.85 9.14 12.88
N GLU A 104 19.92 9.72 12.33
CA GLU A 104 20.10 11.17 12.26
C GLU A 104 18.95 11.83 11.48
N LYS A 105 18.53 11.22 10.37
CA LYS A 105 17.42 11.72 9.55
C LYS A 105 16.07 11.61 10.27
N PHE A 106 15.77 10.48 10.92
CA PHE A 106 14.55 10.34 11.73
C PHE A 106 14.53 11.35 12.89
N ARG A 107 15.66 11.50 13.58
CA ARG A 107 15.82 12.46 14.67
C ARG A 107 15.56 13.89 14.19
N ALA A 108 16.17 14.30 13.07
CA ALA A 108 15.97 15.64 12.51
C ALA A 108 14.49 15.92 12.18
N ALA A 109 13.80 14.95 11.57
CA ALA A 109 12.37 15.06 11.27
C ALA A 109 11.52 15.15 12.56
N LEU A 110 11.84 14.36 13.58
CA LEU A 110 11.13 14.34 14.85
C LEU A 110 11.39 15.58 15.71
N VAL A 111 12.58 16.19 15.65
CA VAL A 111 12.86 17.49 16.28
C VAL A 111 11.94 18.56 15.70
N LYS A 112 11.87 18.66 14.36
CA LYS A 112 10.96 19.60 13.70
C LYS A 112 9.50 19.35 14.08
N ARG A 113 9.07 18.09 14.13
CA ARG A 113 7.71 17.74 14.56
C ARG A 113 7.45 18.10 16.03
N ALA A 114 8.43 17.93 16.91
CA ALA A 114 8.34 18.33 18.30
C ALA A 114 8.17 19.85 18.43
N GLU A 115 8.86 20.65 17.62
CA GLU A 115 8.68 22.11 17.59
C GLU A 115 7.25 22.51 17.20
N GLU A 116 6.67 21.87 16.19
CA GLU A 116 5.26 22.08 15.79
C GLU A 116 4.30 21.70 16.93
N LEU A 117 4.50 20.53 17.54
CA LEU A 117 3.65 20.03 18.62
C LEU A 117 3.77 20.85 19.90
N LYS A 118 4.94 21.44 20.18
CA LYS A 118 5.17 22.37 21.31
C LYS A 118 4.26 23.62 21.22
N ALA A 119 3.82 24.00 20.02
CA ALA A 119 2.88 25.11 19.84
C ALA A 119 1.44 24.74 20.25
N GLU A 120 1.08 23.46 20.19
CA GLU A 120 -0.28 22.95 20.42
C GLU A 120 -0.41 22.25 21.80
N HIS A 121 0.69 21.73 22.35
CA HIS A 121 0.69 20.91 23.55
C HIS A 121 1.79 21.32 24.54
N SER A 122 1.43 21.37 25.82
CA SER A 122 2.38 21.67 26.91
C SER A 122 3.30 20.49 27.28
N SER A 123 3.04 19.30 26.75
CA SER A 123 3.80 18.08 27.01
C SER A 123 3.79 17.17 25.78
N PRO A 124 4.85 16.37 25.56
CA PRO A 124 4.90 15.48 24.41
C PRO A 124 3.77 14.43 24.47
N PRO A 125 3.22 14.01 23.33
CA PRO A 125 2.25 12.91 23.28
C PRO A 125 2.93 11.57 23.67
N PRO A 126 2.17 10.50 23.92
CA PRO A 126 2.72 9.16 24.12
C PRO A 126 3.64 8.74 22.96
N VAL A 127 4.65 7.91 23.25
CA VAL A 127 5.50 7.31 22.21
C VAL A 127 4.66 6.31 21.42
N GLU A 128 4.62 6.47 20.11
CA GLU A 128 3.86 5.60 19.23
C GLU A 128 4.79 4.46 18.80
N SER A 129 4.56 3.27 19.35
CA SER A 129 5.36 2.07 19.01
C SER A 129 5.31 1.73 17.52
N ASN A 130 4.26 2.20 16.85
CA ASN A 130 4.14 2.23 15.42
C ASN A 130 4.14 3.70 14.98
N LEU A 131 5.32 4.32 14.98
CA LEU A 131 5.65 5.21 13.88
C LEU A 131 5.66 4.36 12.60
N GLU A 132 4.49 3.85 12.17
CA GLU A 132 4.11 4.12 10.80
C GLU A 132 4.33 5.61 10.73
N VAL A 133 5.40 6.03 10.04
CA VAL A 133 5.62 7.43 9.77
C VAL A 133 4.29 7.84 9.19
N THR A 134 3.44 8.46 10.01
CA THR A 134 2.40 9.34 9.56
C THR A 134 3.20 10.52 9.02
N VAL A 135 3.96 10.28 7.93
CA VAL A 135 3.70 10.94 6.68
C VAL A 135 2.20 10.94 6.70
N ARG A 136 1.62 12.03 7.24
CA ARG A 136 0.22 12.36 7.01
C ARG A 136 0.07 11.90 5.59
N HIS A 137 -0.70 10.84 5.37
CA HIS A 137 -0.98 10.41 4.02
C HIS A 137 -1.76 11.60 3.53
N ASN A 138 -1.04 12.64 3.08
CA ASN A 138 -1.53 13.78 2.38
C ASN A 138 -2.24 13.04 1.29
N SER A 139 -3.58 13.03 1.40
CA SER A 139 -4.43 12.29 0.48
C SER A 139 -3.83 12.57 -0.88
N PRO A 140 -3.44 11.52 -1.63
CA PRO A 140 -2.71 11.73 -2.87
C PRO A 140 -3.42 12.84 -3.65
N PRO A 141 -2.66 13.80 -4.20
CA PRO A 141 -3.25 14.99 -4.78
C PRO A 141 -4.36 14.58 -5.73
N LYS A 142 -5.51 15.25 -5.62
CA LYS A 142 -6.63 14.98 -6.49
C LYS A 142 -6.23 15.30 -7.93
N TYR A 143 -6.62 14.44 -8.84
CA TYR A 143 -6.47 14.63 -10.26
C TYR A 143 -7.62 15.49 -10.78
N GLU A 144 -7.25 16.70 -11.17
CA GLU A 144 -8.15 17.72 -11.72
C GLU A 144 -8.13 17.72 -13.27
N GLY A 145 -7.45 16.74 -13.88
CA GLY A 145 -7.34 16.61 -15.33
C GLY A 145 -8.58 16.01 -15.99
N PRO A 146 -8.60 15.91 -17.33
CA PRO A 146 -9.69 15.30 -18.08
C PRO A 146 -9.92 13.84 -17.66
N GLN A 147 -11.18 13.46 -17.43
CA GLN A 147 -11.56 12.07 -17.17
C GLN A 147 -11.64 11.29 -18.51
N THR A 148 -10.50 11.16 -19.18
CA THR A 148 -10.34 10.33 -20.40
C THR A 148 -9.40 9.17 -20.13
N THR A 149 -9.54 8.11 -20.92
CA THR A 149 -8.72 6.92 -20.82
C THR A 149 -7.23 7.24 -20.94
N GLU A 150 -6.85 8.06 -21.92
CA GLU A 150 -5.47 8.46 -22.17
C GLU A 150 -4.89 9.24 -20.99
N ALA A 151 -5.62 10.24 -20.49
CA ALA A 151 -5.11 11.13 -19.46
C ALA A 151 -4.97 10.43 -18.10
N LEU A 152 -5.87 9.49 -17.79
CA LEU A 152 -5.76 8.65 -16.58
C LEU A 152 -4.65 7.60 -16.69
N LEU A 153 -4.41 7.04 -17.88
CA LEU A 153 -3.30 6.13 -18.12
C LEU A 153 -1.95 6.87 -17.99
N ASP A 154 -1.83 8.04 -18.59
CA ASP A 154 -0.62 8.86 -18.51
C ASP A 154 -0.28 9.25 -17.06
N GLU A 155 -1.30 9.60 -16.27
CA GLU A 155 -1.12 9.97 -14.86
C GLU A 155 -0.77 8.76 -13.96
N TYR A 156 -1.48 7.64 -14.10
CA TYR A 156 -1.45 6.58 -13.09
C TYR A 156 -0.83 5.25 -13.55
N ALA A 157 -0.85 4.95 -14.85
CA ALA A 157 -0.54 3.60 -15.32
C ALA A 157 0.93 3.23 -15.15
N GLU A 158 1.89 4.16 -15.28
CA GLU A 158 3.32 3.82 -15.20
C GLU A 158 3.67 3.17 -13.84
N ASN A 159 3.23 3.79 -12.74
CA ASN A 159 3.51 3.30 -11.40
C ASN A 159 2.80 1.97 -11.10
N TYR A 160 1.56 1.82 -11.56
CA TYR A 160 0.80 0.58 -11.40
C TYR A 160 1.42 -0.55 -12.24
N ASN A 161 1.66 -0.29 -13.53
CA ASN A 161 2.07 -1.29 -14.50
C ASN A 161 3.45 -1.85 -14.18
N ARG A 162 4.38 -1.01 -13.71
CA ARG A 162 5.71 -1.45 -13.27
C ARG A 162 5.65 -2.53 -12.19
N LYS A 163 4.63 -2.50 -11.32
CA LYS A 163 4.57 -3.34 -10.13
C LYS A 163 3.60 -4.52 -10.28
N TRP A 164 2.52 -4.37 -11.01
CA TRP A 164 1.37 -5.27 -10.92
C TRP A 164 0.82 -5.78 -12.26
N GLU A 165 1.19 -5.17 -13.38
CA GLU A 165 0.65 -5.59 -14.68
C GLU A 165 1.35 -6.88 -15.15
N SER A 166 0.55 -7.86 -15.57
CA SER A 166 1.03 -9.06 -16.24
C SER A 166 0.49 -9.11 -17.66
N SER A 167 1.21 -9.78 -18.56
CA SER A 167 0.76 -9.95 -19.94
C SER A 167 -0.61 -10.61 -20.02
N GLU A 168 -0.92 -11.51 -19.09
CA GLU A 168 -2.22 -12.19 -19.03
C GLU A 168 -3.36 -11.23 -18.69
N ILE A 169 -3.14 -10.28 -17.76
CA ILE A 169 -4.15 -9.27 -17.42
C ILE A 169 -4.36 -8.34 -18.62
N ALA A 170 -3.27 -7.87 -19.24
CA ALA A 170 -3.31 -6.98 -20.39
C ALA A 170 -4.02 -7.60 -21.60
N GLU A 171 -3.84 -8.90 -21.83
CA GLU A 171 -4.48 -9.62 -22.94
C GLU A 171 -5.98 -9.82 -22.72
N LYS A 172 -6.40 -10.23 -21.51
CA LYS A 172 -7.79 -10.59 -21.23
C LYS A 172 -8.69 -9.40 -20.90
N TYR A 173 -8.12 -8.41 -20.21
CA TYR A 173 -8.82 -7.21 -19.80
C TYR A 173 -7.93 -6.02 -20.19
N PRO A 174 -7.90 -5.57 -21.46
CA PRO A 174 -7.09 -4.43 -21.84
C PRO A 174 -7.32 -3.21 -20.93
N GLN A 175 -6.25 -2.52 -20.54
CA GLN A 175 -6.32 -1.50 -19.49
C GLN A 175 -7.12 -0.27 -19.94
N ASP A 176 -6.98 0.10 -21.21
CA ASP A 176 -7.72 1.16 -21.88
C ASP A 176 -9.22 0.85 -21.95
N GLU A 177 -9.58 -0.35 -22.41
CA GLU A 177 -10.99 -0.80 -22.43
C GLU A 177 -11.59 -0.86 -21.02
N TRP A 178 -10.80 -1.31 -20.04
CA TRP A 178 -11.22 -1.34 -18.64
C TRP A 178 -11.50 0.06 -18.10
N ILE A 179 -10.60 1.02 -18.32
CA ILE A 179 -10.81 2.39 -17.86
C ILE A 179 -12.01 3.03 -18.58
N GLN A 180 -12.12 2.83 -19.90
CA GLN A 180 -13.27 3.32 -20.66
C GLN A 180 -14.59 2.77 -20.10
N MET A 181 -14.65 1.48 -19.75
CA MET A 181 -15.81 0.85 -19.14
C MET A 181 -16.21 1.51 -17.80
N LEU A 182 -15.24 1.96 -16.99
CA LEU A 182 -15.50 2.69 -15.74
C LEU A 182 -16.08 4.08 -16.03
N LEU A 183 -15.47 4.81 -16.98
CA LEU A 183 -15.91 6.14 -17.39
C LEU A 183 -17.33 6.11 -17.98
N ASP A 184 -17.65 5.11 -18.80
CA ASP A 184 -18.99 4.92 -19.37
C ASP A 184 -20.06 4.68 -18.30
N ARG A 185 -19.67 4.19 -17.12
CA ARG A 185 -20.54 4.03 -15.94
C ARG A 185 -20.62 5.28 -15.06
N GLY A 186 -19.99 6.38 -15.47
CA GLY A 186 -19.94 7.63 -14.73
C GLY A 186 -19.04 7.59 -13.50
N ILE A 187 -18.10 6.64 -13.44
CA ILE A 187 -17.11 6.59 -12.37
C ILE A 187 -16.08 7.68 -12.60
N ILE A 188 -15.82 8.47 -11.55
CA ILE A 188 -14.76 9.48 -11.53
C ILE A 188 -13.58 8.88 -10.76
N ILE A 189 -12.39 8.99 -11.33
CA ILE A 189 -11.14 8.56 -10.69
C ILE A 189 -10.46 9.84 -10.20
N GLU A 190 -10.57 10.12 -8.90
CA GLU A 190 -10.07 11.37 -8.31
C GLU A 190 -8.61 11.27 -7.89
N ASP A 191 -8.09 10.09 -7.56
CA ASP A 191 -6.72 9.93 -7.10
C ASP A 191 -6.12 8.55 -7.44
N HIS A 192 -4.84 8.37 -7.08
CA HIS A 192 -4.13 7.11 -7.28
C HIS A 192 -4.78 5.93 -6.51
N ARG A 193 -5.44 6.17 -5.38
CA ARG A 193 -6.09 5.13 -4.59
C ARG A 193 -7.33 4.61 -5.32
N ASP A 194 -8.13 5.50 -5.89
CA ASP A 194 -9.28 5.14 -6.73
C ASP A 194 -8.83 4.26 -7.89
N PHE A 195 -7.83 4.75 -8.65
CA PHE A 195 -7.27 4.02 -9.78
C PHE A 195 -6.78 2.63 -9.35
N PHE A 196 -6.02 2.56 -8.27
CA PHE A 196 -5.53 1.30 -7.72
C PHE A 196 -6.66 0.33 -7.42
N TRP A 197 -7.72 0.74 -6.71
CA TRP A 197 -8.83 -0.15 -6.36
C TRP A 197 -9.58 -0.69 -7.57
N TYR A 198 -9.76 0.11 -8.63
CA TYR A 198 -10.39 -0.38 -9.85
C TYR A 198 -9.48 -1.34 -10.64
N GLN A 199 -8.16 -1.12 -10.63
CA GLN A 199 -7.22 -2.04 -11.26
C GLN A 199 -7.04 -3.35 -10.45
N GLU A 200 -7.19 -3.31 -9.13
CA GLU A 200 -7.23 -4.51 -8.29
C GLU A 200 -8.41 -5.41 -8.68
N ALA A 201 -9.61 -4.84 -8.89
CA ALA A 201 -10.77 -5.61 -9.36
C ALA A 201 -10.52 -6.26 -10.74
N ARG A 202 -9.88 -5.52 -11.67
CA ARG A 202 -9.45 -6.04 -12.98
C ARG A 202 -8.51 -7.24 -12.82
N ARG A 203 -7.53 -7.15 -11.92
CA ARG A 203 -6.57 -8.23 -11.67
C ARG A 203 -7.24 -9.44 -11.02
N GLU A 204 -8.13 -9.23 -10.06
CA GLU A 204 -8.83 -10.30 -9.36
C GLU A 204 -9.66 -11.16 -10.32
N LEU A 205 -10.24 -10.58 -11.38
CA LEU A 205 -10.99 -11.32 -12.39
C LEU A 205 -10.18 -12.47 -13.01
N ILE A 206 -8.88 -12.29 -13.26
CA ILE A 206 -8.01 -13.36 -13.80
C ILE A 206 -7.92 -14.55 -12.84
N ARG A 207 -7.83 -14.27 -11.54
CA ARG A 207 -7.78 -15.31 -10.51
C ARG A 207 -9.13 -16.02 -10.40
N LEU A 208 -10.22 -15.26 -10.44
CA LEU A 208 -11.59 -15.76 -10.28
C LEU A 208 -12.03 -16.61 -11.48
N GLU A 209 -11.63 -16.24 -12.70
CA GLU A 209 -11.91 -17.01 -13.92
C GLU A 209 -11.36 -18.44 -13.83
N LYS A 210 -10.20 -18.60 -13.19
CA LYS A 210 -9.53 -19.88 -12.98
C LYS A 210 -10.10 -20.69 -11.81
N ASP A 211 -11.06 -20.15 -11.06
CA ASP A 211 -11.62 -20.79 -9.85
C ASP A 211 -13.16 -20.88 -9.86
N PRO A 212 -13.75 -21.78 -10.68
CA PRO A 212 -15.18 -22.11 -10.69
C PRO A 212 -15.82 -22.30 -9.31
N ALA A 213 -15.10 -22.89 -8.37
CA ALA A 213 -15.62 -23.13 -7.04
C ALA A 213 -15.92 -21.83 -6.30
N THR A 214 -15.12 -20.78 -6.51
CA THR A 214 -15.34 -19.49 -5.85
C THR A 214 -16.62 -18.81 -6.33
N TRP A 215 -16.87 -18.75 -7.64
CA TRP A 215 -18.07 -18.07 -8.14
C TRP A 215 -19.36 -18.90 -8.04
N ALA A 216 -19.24 -20.23 -7.92
CA ALA A 216 -20.35 -21.09 -7.52
C ALA A 216 -20.64 -21.06 -6.00
N SER A 217 -19.79 -20.43 -5.17
CA SER A 217 -19.93 -20.50 -3.70
C SER A 217 -20.78 -19.41 -3.06
N GLY A 218 -21.14 -18.36 -3.79
CA GLY A 218 -21.81 -17.19 -3.21
C GLY A 218 -20.86 -16.18 -2.54
N ARG A 219 -19.55 -16.28 -2.79
CA ARG A 219 -18.54 -15.38 -2.21
C ARG A 219 -18.70 -13.94 -2.73
N PHE A 220 -18.11 -12.98 -2.00
CA PHE A 220 -18.15 -11.54 -2.30
C PHE A 220 -19.54 -10.89 -2.27
N GLY A 221 -20.54 -11.59 -1.72
CA GLY A 221 -21.92 -11.11 -1.73
C GLY A 221 -22.61 -11.25 -3.09
N ILE A 222 -22.05 -12.05 -3.99
CA ILE A 222 -22.63 -12.36 -5.30
C ILE A 222 -23.31 -13.72 -5.17
N PRO A 223 -24.60 -13.88 -5.53
CA PRO A 223 -25.24 -15.19 -5.50
C PRO A 223 -24.47 -16.24 -6.33
N PRO A 224 -24.57 -17.53 -6.00
CA PRO A 224 -23.98 -18.60 -6.81
C PRO A 224 -24.39 -18.49 -8.28
N ILE A 225 -23.41 -18.45 -9.19
CA ILE A 225 -23.61 -18.37 -10.64
C ILE A 225 -22.76 -19.46 -11.32
N GLU A 226 -23.32 -20.14 -12.32
CA GLU A 226 -22.65 -21.22 -13.07
C GLU A 226 -22.02 -20.76 -14.41
N ASP A 227 -22.41 -19.57 -14.91
CA ASP A 227 -21.82 -18.95 -16.11
C ASP A 227 -20.81 -17.82 -15.81
N TRP A 228 -19.60 -17.92 -16.38
CA TRP A 228 -18.49 -17.00 -16.08
C TRP A 228 -18.81 -15.57 -16.49
N GLU A 229 -19.42 -15.37 -17.65
CA GLU A 229 -19.72 -14.04 -18.17
C GLU A 229 -20.74 -13.31 -17.28
N THR A 230 -21.75 -14.05 -16.80
CA THR A 230 -22.71 -13.55 -15.82
C THR A 230 -22.05 -13.23 -14.48
N TYR A 231 -21.16 -14.10 -13.97
CA TYR A 231 -20.44 -13.82 -12.72
C TYR A 231 -19.49 -12.62 -12.85
N LYS A 232 -18.72 -12.54 -13.93
CA LYS A 232 -17.82 -11.43 -14.24
C LYS A 232 -18.56 -10.09 -14.18
N THR A 233 -19.72 -10.03 -14.85
CA THR A 233 -20.58 -8.83 -14.82
C THR A 233 -21.01 -8.49 -13.40
N ALA A 234 -21.53 -9.47 -12.66
CA ALA A 234 -21.98 -9.28 -11.29
C ALA A 234 -20.82 -8.84 -10.36
N TYR A 235 -19.62 -9.39 -10.55
CA TYR A 235 -18.43 -9.04 -9.78
C TYR A 235 -17.95 -7.62 -10.06
N ILE A 236 -17.98 -7.18 -11.32
CA ILE A 236 -17.65 -5.80 -11.68
C ILE A 236 -18.64 -4.86 -10.98
N GLU A 237 -19.94 -5.03 -11.19
CA GLU A 237 -20.98 -4.17 -10.59
C GLU A 237 -20.88 -4.13 -9.06
N ARG A 238 -20.61 -5.29 -8.45
CA ARG A 238 -20.41 -5.41 -7.01
C ARG A 238 -19.21 -4.61 -6.51
N ASN A 239 -18.09 -4.66 -7.23
CA ASN A 239 -16.88 -3.89 -6.86
C ASN A 239 -17.06 -2.39 -7.08
N LEU A 240 -17.75 -1.98 -8.15
CA LEU A 240 -18.06 -0.57 -8.38
C LEU A 240 -18.94 0.00 -7.27
N TRP A 241 -20.01 -0.71 -6.91
CA TRP A 241 -20.85 -0.34 -5.77
C TRP A 241 -20.06 -0.29 -4.46
N ALA A 242 -19.22 -1.29 -4.20
CA ALA A 242 -18.43 -1.36 -2.97
C ALA A 242 -17.40 -0.22 -2.87
N ASN A 243 -16.75 0.11 -3.98
CA ASN A 243 -15.81 1.23 -4.04
C ASN A 243 -16.55 2.57 -3.88
N GLY A 244 -17.71 2.74 -4.53
CA GLY A 244 -18.55 3.93 -4.33
C GLY A 244 -18.87 4.18 -2.86
N LEU A 245 -19.32 3.15 -2.12
CA LEU A 245 -19.60 3.28 -0.68
C LEU A 245 -18.36 3.62 0.16
N ARG A 246 -17.18 3.09 -0.18
CA ARG A 246 -15.92 3.45 0.48
C ARG A 246 -15.60 4.92 0.24
N LEU A 247 -15.68 5.38 -1.00
CA LEU A 247 -15.38 6.76 -1.37
C LEU A 247 -16.35 7.74 -0.71
N ASP A 248 -17.65 7.44 -0.73
CA ASP A 248 -18.65 8.27 -0.06
C ASP A 248 -18.39 8.39 1.44
N ALA A 249 -18.01 7.29 2.10
CA ALA A 249 -17.67 7.32 3.52
C ALA A 249 -16.39 8.10 3.83
N MET A 250 -15.37 8.01 2.96
CA MET A 250 -14.13 8.78 3.11
C MET A 250 -14.33 10.27 2.82
N LYS A 251 -15.24 10.62 1.91
CA LYS A 251 -15.67 11.99 1.68
C LYS A 251 -16.46 12.55 2.87
N ALA A 252 -17.31 11.73 3.49
CA ALA A 252 -18.11 12.12 4.65
C ALA A 252 -17.30 12.24 5.96
N ASP A 253 -16.29 11.38 6.15
CA ASP A 253 -15.40 11.39 7.31
C ASP A 253 -13.94 11.24 6.85
N PRO A 254 -13.13 12.32 6.86
CA PRO A 254 -11.72 12.25 6.46
C PRO A 254 -10.86 11.30 7.31
N ALA A 255 -11.30 10.92 8.52
CA ALA A 255 -10.62 9.92 9.34
C ALA A 255 -10.96 8.48 8.93
N CYS A 256 -11.94 8.30 8.04
CA CYS A 256 -12.30 7.00 7.49
C CYS A 256 -11.17 6.47 6.59
N SER A 257 -10.74 5.25 6.86
CA SER A 257 -9.71 4.54 6.11
C SER A 257 -10.28 3.53 5.10
N GLY A 258 -11.62 3.51 4.94
CA GLY A 258 -12.34 2.58 4.07
C GLY A 258 -13.51 1.93 4.81
N GLY A 259 -13.67 0.62 4.64
CA GLY A 259 -14.69 -0.10 5.40
C GLY A 259 -14.76 -1.58 5.08
N ILE A 260 -15.60 -2.25 5.84
CA ILE A 260 -15.86 -3.68 5.74
C ILE A 260 -17.28 -3.91 5.26
N PHE A 261 -17.46 -5.02 4.57
CA PHE A 261 -18.77 -5.50 4.15
C PHE A 261 -19.14 -6.72 5.00
N VAL A 262 -20.26 -6.64 5.72
CA VAL A 262 -20.73 -7.67 6.66
C VAL A 262 -22.16 -8.10 6.32
N GLY A 263 -22.67 -9.08 7.06
CA GLY A 263 -23.95 -9.71 6.79
C GLY A 263 -23.80 -10.90 5.83
N LYS A 264 -24.89 -11.68 5.72
CA LYS A 264 -24.90 -12.93 4.93
C LYS A 264 -24.55 -12.70 3.47
N ASN A 265 -25.02 -11.60 2.90
CA ASN A 265 -24.78 -11.21 1.50
C ASN A 265 -23.72 -10.11 1.38
N GLN A 266 -23.02 -9.77 2.46
CA GLN A 266 -22.05 -8.68 2.51
C GLN A 266 -22.64 -7.31 2.09
N ASP A 267 -23.96 -7.13 2.14
CA ASP A 267 -24.67 -5.95 1.66
C ASP A 267 -24.64 -4.77 2.64
N VAL A 268 -24.18 -4.99 3.87
CA VAL A 268 -24.03 -3.94 4.88
C VAL A 268 -22.60 -3.43 4.91
N PHE A 269 -22.42 -2.17 4.51
CA PHE A 269 -21.14 -1.47 4.60
C PHE A 269 -20.96 -0.80 5.96
N LEU A 270 -19.83 -1.06 6.60
CA LEU A 270 -19.46 -0.46 7.87
C LEU A 270 -18.14 0.32 7.71
N PRO A 271 -18.17 1.67 7.79
CA PRO A 271 -16.98 2.48 7.58
C PRO A 271 -15.97 2.31 8.72
N THR A 272 -14.71 2.12 8.40
CA THR A 272 -13.63 1.94 9.38
C THR A 272 -12.85 3.23 9.57
N ARG A 273 -12.49 3.56 10.80
CA ARG A 273 -11.62 4.69 11.15
C ARG A 273 -10.76 4.33 12.36
N PRO A 274 -9.64 5.02 12.62
CA PRO A 274 -8.85 4.82 13.82
C PRO A 274 -9.71 4.87 15.09
N GLY A 275 -9.52 3.90 15.99
CA GLY A 275 -10.30 3.76 17.22
C GLY A 275 -11.70 3.15 17.06
N ARG A 276 -12.21 2.83 15.86
CA ARG A 276 -13.52 2.18 15.72
C ARG A 276 -13.41 0.66 15.60
N ILE A 277 -14.16 -0.07 16.43
CA ILE A 277 -14.23 -1.54 16.42
C ILE A 277 -15.67 -1.99 16.28
N TYR A 278 -15.92 -2.86 15.30
CA TYR A 278 -17.19 -3.57 15.18
C TYR A 278 -17.05 -4.97 15.80
N VAL A 279 -18.01 -5.35 16.63
CA VAL A 279 -18.01 -6.63 17.36
C VAL A 279 -19.25 -7.44 16.97
N GLU A 280 -19.03 -8.51 16.21
CA GLU A 280 -20.07 -9.51 15.94
C GLU A 280 -20.00 -10.61 17.01
N ARG A 281 -21.05 -10.74 17.83
CA ARG A 281 -21.14 -11.77 18.88
C ARG A 281 -21.99 -12.94 18.39
N ASN A 282 -21.45 -14.16 18.50
CA ASN A 282 -22.17 -15.40 18.25
C ASN A 282 -21.92 -16.39 19.39
N GLY A 283 -22.78 -16.35 20.40
CA GLY A 283 -22.62 -17.13 21.63
C GLY A 283 -21.33 -16.77 22.38
N THR A 284 -20.44 -17.75 22.55
CA THR A 284 -19.13 -17.57 23.21
C THR A 284 -18.03 -17.07 22.28
N ARG A 285 -18.32 -16.94 20.98
CA ARG A 285 -17.38 -16.43 19.99
C ARG A 285 -17.65 -14.96 19.70
N ALA A 286 -16.60 -14.24 19.35
CA ALA A 286 -16.69 -12.89 18.85
C ALA A 286 -15.79 -12.75 17.62
N LYS A 287 -16.21 -11.93 16.65
CA LYS A 287 -15.34 -11.44 15.60
C LYS A 287 -15.19 -9.93 15.75
N PHE A 288 -13.97 -9.46 15.57
CA PHE A 288 -13.62 -8.06 15.64
C PHE A 288 -13.27 -7.57 14.25
N TYR A 289 -13.77 -6.39 13.90
CA TYR A 289 -13.48 -5.74 12.63
C TYR A 289 -13.13 -4.27 12.82
N GLY A 290 -12.36 -3.71 11.89
CA GLY A 290 -11.88 -2.33 11.97
C GLY A 290 -10.51 -2.26 12.64
N GLY A 291 -10.41 -1.49 13.73
CA GLY A 291 -9.18 -1.41 14.52
C GLY A 291 -8.75 -2.75 15.15
N ILE A 292 -7.56 -2.77 15.75
CA ILE A 292 -6.96 -3.95 16.36
C ILE A 292 -7.00 -3.79 17.88
N LEU A 293 -7.62 -4.75 18.57
CA LEU A 293 -7.55 -4.88 20.02
C LEU A 293 -6.53 -5.96 20.40
N ASN A 294 -5.73 -5.72 21.42
CA ASN A 294 -4.88 -6.77 21.98
C ASN A 294 -5.71 -7.80 22.77
N GLU A 295 -5.10 -8.93 23.15
CA GLU A 295 -5.81 -10.03 23.82
C GLU A 295 -6.44 -9.61 25.16
N ILE A 296 -5.76 -8.78 25.94
CA ILE A 296 -6.26 -8.25 27.22
C ILE A 296 -7.49 -7.37 26.99
N GLN A 297 -7.43 -6.46 26.01
CA GLN A 297 -8.55 -5.59 25.64
C GLN A 297 -9.74 -6.38 25.11
N GLN A 298 -9.50 -7.40 24.27
CA GLN A 298 -10.58 -8.28 23.80
C GLN A 298 -11.21 -9.04 24.97
N PHE A 299 -10.40 -9.55 25.91
CA PHE A 299 -10.88 -10.24 27.08
C PHE A 299 -11.70 -9.31 27.99
N ASP A 300 -11.16 -8.16 28.36
CA ASP A 300 -11.83 -7.19 29.22
C ASP A 300 -13.14 -6.70 28.60
N LEU A 301 -13.18 -6.51 27.28
CA LEU A 301 -14.38 -6.13 26.55
C LEU A 301 -15.44 -7.24 26.56
N LEU A 302 -15.07 -8.50 26.36
CA LEU A 302 -16.02 -9.61 26.23
C LEU A 302 -16.48 -10.18 27.57
N PHE A 303 -15.61 -10.22 28.56
CA PHE A 303 -15.82 -10.92 29.83
C PHE A 303 -16.03 -9.99 31.02
N LYS A 304 -15.36 -8.83 31.06
CA LYS A 304 -15.50 -7.87 32.19
C LYS A 304 -16.44 -6.72 31.90
N GLY A 305 -16.76 -6.49 30.63
CA GLY A 305 -17.59 -5.36 30.27
C GLY A 305 -16.82 -4.05 30.07
N ILE A 306 -15.49 -4.08 30.03
CA ILE A 306 -14.67 -2.86 30.02
C ILE A 306 -14.31 -2.49 28.58
N SER A 307 -14.76 -1.31 28.13
CA SER A 307 -14.38 -0.79 26.81
C SER A 307 -12.98 -0.16 26.89
N PRO A 308 -12.08 -0.45 25.93
CA PRO A 308 -10.76 0.18 25.91
C PRO A 308 -10.89 1.69 25.66
N GLU A 309 -10.05 2.48 26.35
CA GLU A 309 -10.04 3.94 26.20
C GLU A 309 -9.73 4.35 24.76
N ASN A 310 -10.36 5.43 24.29
CA ASN A 310 -10.24 5.96 22.92
C ASN A 310 -10.76 5.04 21.82
N TYR A 311 -11.51 3.99 22.16
CA TYR A 311 -12.20 3.15 21.19
C TYR A 311 -13.72 3.36 21.19
N GLU A 312 -14.28 3.47 19.98
CA GLU A 312 -15.70 3.38 19.69
C GLU A 312 -16.07 1.91 19.42
N ILE A 313 -16.73 1.26 20.37
CA ILE A 313 -17.17 -0.14 20.24
C ILE A 313 -18.61 -0.19 19.75
N ILE A 314 -18.82 -0.77 18.57
CA ILE A 314 -20.13 -0.93 17.93
C ILE A 314 -20.45 -2.41 17.84
N TYR A 315 -21.53 -2.85 18.46
CA TYR A 315 -21.97 -4.24 18.37
C TYR A 315 -22.86 -4.45 17.16
N ILE A 316 -22.63 -5.54 16.42
CA ILE A 316 -23.41 -5.91 15.25
C ILE A 316 -23.93 -7.34 15.39
N ASN A 317 -25.09 -7.63 14.79
CA ASN A 317 -25.59 -9.00 14.67
C ASN A 317 -24.96 -9.71 13.45
N SER A 318 -25.32 -10.98 13.24
CA SER A 318 -24.83 -11.79 12.11
C SER A 318 -25.33 -11.30 10.73
N GLU A 319 -26.37 -10.47 10.71
CA GLU A 319 -26.88 -9.80 9.50
C GLU A 319 -26.16 -8.49 9.23
N GLY A 320 -25.25 -8.05 10.12
CA GLY A 320 -24.52 -6.79 10.00
C GLY A 320 -25.24 -5.58 10.59
N SER A 321 -26.46 -5.74 11.11
CA SER A 321 -27.21 -4.64 11.72
C SER A 321 -26.58 -4.21 13.04
N ILE A 322 -26.47 -2.89 13.25
CA ILE A 322 -25.99 -2.31 14.50
C ILE A 322 -27.01 -2.60 15.61
N LEU A 323 -26.52 -3.14 16.72
CA LEU A 323 -27.31 -3.39 17.93
C LEU A 323 -27.40 -2.10 18.76
N SER A 324 -28.62 -1.75 19.17
CA SER A 324 -28.85 -0.61 20.07
C SER A 324 -28.35 -0.86 21.49
N GLU A 325 -28.28 -2.13 21.88
CA GLU A 325 -27.84 -2.57 23.20
C GLU A 325 -26.64 -3.50 23.10
N ARG A 326 -25.76 -3.39 24.10
CA ARG A 326 -24.62 -4.28 24.23
C ARG A 326 -25.09 -5.71 24.51
N PRO A 327 -24.56 -6.72 23.78
CA PRO A 327 -24.80 -8.12 24.10
C PRO A 327 -24.32 -8.47 25.53
N PRO A 328 -24.98 -9.42 26.22
CA PRO A 328 -24.55 -9.85 27.54
C PRO A 328 -23.09 -10.35 27.54
N LEU A 329 -22.43 -10.17 28.68
CA LEU A 329 -21.05 -10.60 28.90
C LEU A 329 -20.93 -12.11 28.73
N ILE A 330 -19.81 -12.58 28.18
CA ILE A 330 -19.53 -14.02 28.14
C ILE A 330 -19.24 -14.49 29.55
N THR A 331 -20.02 -15.46 30.02
CA THR A 331 -19.77 -16.12 31.30
C THR A 331 -18.84 -17.32 31.13
N ARG A 332 -18.08 -17.66 32.18
CA ARG A 332 -17.25 -18.88 32.19
C ARG A 332 -18.08 -20.14 31.95
N GLN A 333 -19.33 -20.16 32.41
CA GLN A 333 -20.22 -21.31 32.22
C GLN A 333 -20.59 -21.49 30.74
N GLU A 334 -20.85 -20.41 30.01
CA GLU A 334 -21.12 -20.49 28.57
C GLU A 334 -19.91 -21.05 27.81
N VAL A 335 -18.69 -20.58 28.13
CA VAL A 335 -17.47 -21.10 27.47
C VAL A 335 -17.33 -22.60 27.69
N LYS A 336 -17.50 -23.07 28.94
CA LYS A 336 -17.48 -24.50 29.29
C LYS A 336 -18.53 -25.29 28.51
N ASN A 337 -19.76 -24.76 28.40
CA ASN A 337 -20.85 -25.44 27.69
C ASN A 337 -20.58 -25.60 26.18
N THR A 338 -19.78 -24.71 25.59
CA THR A 338 -19.42 -24.78 24.16
C THR A 338 -18.21 -25.66 23.85
N GLY A 339 -17.63 -26.34 24.86
CA GLY A 339 -16.40 -27.13 24.71
C GLY A 339 -15.16 -26.29 24.39
N GLY A 340 -15.25 -24.97 24.55
CA GLY A 340 -14.11 -24.07 24.43
C GLY A 340 -13.21 -24.17 25.66
N ILE A 341 -11.92 -23.92 25.47
CA ILE A 341 -10.99 -23.79 26.60
C ILE A 341 -11.34 -22.46 27.30
N PRO A 342 -11.78 -22.49 28.58
CA PRO A 342 -12.06 -21.25 29.30
C PRO A 342 -10.76 -20.44 29.46
N PRO A 343 -10.84 -19.10 29.47
CA PRO A 343 -9.67 -18.28 29.74
C PRO A 343 -9.08 -18.61 31.12
N PRO A 344 -7.78 -18.36 31.35
CA PRO A 344 -7.13 -18.60 32.64
C PRO A 344 -7.92 -17.96 33.79
N GLU A 345 -7.99 -18.65 34.92
CA GLU A 345 -8.74 -18.19 36.10
C GLU A 345 -8.21 -16.85 36.63
N GLU A 346 -6.91 -16.63 36.45
CA GLU A 346 -6.16 -15.42 36.80
C GLU A 346 -6.67 -14.16 36.10
N TRP A 347 -7.34 -14.29 34.96
CA TRP A 347 -7.81 -13.13 34.19
C TRP A 347 -9.13 -12.56 34.74
N PHE A 348 -9.83 -13.30 35.59
CA PHE A 348 -11.15 -12.94 36.14
C PHE A 348 -11.11 -12.27 37.52
N HIS A 349 -9.93 -11.91 38.05
CA HIS A 349 -9.84 -11.31 39.38
C HIS A 349 -10.51 -9.91 39.43
N GLY A 350 -11.72 -9.87 39.99
CA GLY A 350 -12.32 -8.66 40.54
C GLY A 350 -11.84 -8.45 41.97
N ASP A 351 -11.41 -7.23 42.27
CA ASP A 351 -11.19 -6.65 43.60
C ASP A 351 -9.94 -7.05 44.42
N VAL A 352 -8.74 -7.13 43.82
CA VAL A 352 -7.50 -7.09 44.63
C VAL A 352 -6.44 -6.15 44.06
N ASN A 353 -6.08 -5.16 44.87
CA ASN A 353 -4.94 -4.25 44.74
C ASN A 353 -3.63 -5.06 44.59
N PRO A 354 -2.77 -4.84 43.57
CA PRO A 354 -1.66 -5.75 43.32
C PRO A 354 -0.42 -5.33 44.13
N GLU A 355 -0.05 -6.14 45.12
CA GLU A 355 1.36 -6.39 45.37
C GLU A 355 1.74 -7.63 44.56
N MET A 356 2.53 -7.41 43.50
CA MET A 356 2.99 -8.42 42.56
C MET A 356 4.15 -9.22 43.20
N PRO A 357 4.12 -10.56 43.28
CA PRO A 357 5.29 -11.35 43.65
C PRO A 357 6.32 -11.35 42.53
N ALA A 358 7.61 -11.35 42.90
CA ALA A 358 8.75 -11.09 42.02
C ALA A 358 9.27 -12.33 41.26
N ASP A 359 8.54 -13.43 41.27
CA ASP A 359 9.05 -14.75 40.89
C ASP A 359 7.97 -15.62 40.23
N PHE A 360 7.65 -15.32 38.97
CA PHE A 360 6.84 -16.21 38.13
C PHE A 360 7.66 -16.62 36.89
N GLU A 361 8.24 -17.82 36.94
CA GLU A 361 8.84 -18.47 35.78
C GLU A 361 7.74 -19.18 34.97
N MET A 362 7.62 -18.85 33.68
CA MET A 362 6.73 -19.53 32.74
C MET A 362 7.33 -20.87 32.30
N ASP A 363 6.68 -21.96 32.66
CA ASP A 363 6.93 -23.30 32.12
C ASP A 363 6.42 -23.42 30.68
N THR A 364 7.25 -24.00 29.81
CA THR A 364 6.96 -24.20 28.38
C THR A 364 6.57 -25.66 28.08
N VAL A 365 5.34 -25.88 27.63
CA VAL A 365 4.76 -27.17 27.19
C VAL A 365 3.92 -26.82 25.94
N THR A 366 4.03 -27.36 24.72
CA THR A 366 4.62 -28.60 24.16
C THR A 366 4.86 -28.40 22.66
N GLN A 367 5.90 -29.03 22.11
CA GLN A 367 6.21 -29.09 20.69
C GLN A 367 6.40 -30.56 20.27
N GLU A 368 5.32 -31.24 19.88
CA GLU A 368 5.38 -32.58 19.28
C GLU A 368 4.43 -32.67 18.09
N ASN A 369 5.01 -32.53 16.90
CA ASN A 369 4.71 -33.30 15.69
C ASN A 369 5.40 -32.65 14.49
N ARG A 370 6.44 -33.29 13.96
CA ARG A 370 6.80 -33.29 12.52
C ARG A 370 8.04 -34.13 12.29
N ASP A 371 7.83 -35.25 11.61
CA ASP A 371 8.88 -36.15 11.17
C ASP A 371 8.58 -36.51 9.71
N TYR A 372 9.31 -35.94 8.73
CA TYR A 372 9.43 -36.46 7.35
C TYR A 372 10.67 -35.90 6.60
N ARG A 373 11.63 -36.83 6.38
CA ARG A 373 12.58 -37.06 5.25
C ARG A 373 13.35 -35.91 4.55
N LYS A 374 14.68 -36.10 4.51
CA LYS A 374 15.73 -35.38 3.77
C LYS A 374 15.80 -35.80 2.28
N LEU A 375 16.05 -34.83 1.39
CA LEU A 375 16.54 -35.03 0.01
C LEU A 375 17.57 -33.93 -0.31
N ASP A 376 18.70 -34.32 -0.90
CA ASP A 376 19.82 -33.44 -1.28
C ASP A 376 19.45 -32.50 -2.45
N VAL A 377 19.77 -31.21 -2.33
CA VAL A 377 19.61 -30.21 -3.41
C VAL A 377 20.96 -29.52 -3.69
N PRO A 378 21.37 -29.32 -4.96
CA PRO A 378 22.67 -28.74 -5.31
C PRO A 378 22.68 -27.20 -5.34
N ASN A 379 23.90 -26.68 -5.18
CA ASN A 379 24.37 -25.29 -5.07
C ASN A 379 23.87 -24.31 -6.18
N LEU A 380 23.01 -23.35 -5.81
CA LEU A 380 22.55 -22.20 -6.62
C LEU A 380 23.25 -20.91 -6.14
N GLY A 381 24.46 -20.63 -6.65
CA GLY A 381 25.39 -19.67 -6.01
C GLY A 381 25.62 -18.30 -6.67
N ALA A 382 25.05 -18.00 -7.84
CA ALA A 382 25.40 -16.77 -8.58
C ALA A 382 24.19 -15.92 -9.01
N GLU A 383 23.17 -16.53 -9.60
CA GLU A 383 22.01 -15.81 -10.15
C GLU A 383 21.11 -15.23 -9.03
N ALA A 384 20.96 -15.98 -7.93
CA ALA A 384 20.26 -15.50 -6.74
C ALA A 384 20.94 -14.28 -6.08
N ARG A 385 22.28 -14.20 -6.15
CA ARG A 385 23.04 -13.05 -5.61
C ARG A 385 22.85 -11.80 -6.48
N GLN A 386 22.83 -11.96 -7.80
CA GLN A 386 22.62 -10.84 -8.71
C GLN A 386 21.20 -10.25 -8.62
N ASN A 387 20.18 -11.07 -8.37
CA ASN A 387 18.82 -10.59 -8.16
C ASN A 387 18.68 -9.88 -6.80
N ALA A 388 19.29 -10.40 -5.74
CA ALA A 388 19.31 -9.75 -4.43
C ALA A 388 20.00 -8.37 -4.49
N GLU A 389 21.11 -8.23 -5.24
CA GLU A 389 21.80 -6.95 -5.42
C GLU A 389 20.93 -5.90 -6.13
N LYS A 390 20.15 -6.30 -7.14
CA LYS A 390 19.21 -5.40 -7.83
C LYS A 390 18.07 -4.95 -6.93
N GLU A 391 17.53 -5.85 -6.12
CA GLU A 391 16.46 -5.53 -5.15
C GLU A 391 16.96 -4.59 -4.04
N VAL A 392 18.19 -4.79 -3.55
CA VAL A 392 18.85 -3.88 -2.60
C VAL A 392 19.03 -2.49 -3.21
N GLN A 393 19.47 -2.37 -4.46
CA GLN A 393 19.61 -1.07 -5.14
C GLN A 393 18.26 -0.36 -5.31
N HIS A 394 17.21 -1.10 -5.67
CA HIS A 394 15.87 -0.54 -5.81
C HIS A 394 15.28 -0.07 -4.47
N ALA A 395 15.47 -0.85 -3.40
CA ALA A 395 15.05 -0.46 -2.04
C ALA A 395 15.80 0.80 -1.55
N GLN A 396 17.09 0.94 -1.90
CA GLN A 396 17.89 2.13 -1.57
C GLN A 396 17.39 3.38 -2.29
N GLN A 397 17.11 3.29 -3.60
CA GLN A 397 16.57 4.42 -4.36
C GLN A 397 15.21 4.88 -3.82
N ASN A 398 14.36 3.95 -3.38
CA ASN A 398 13.06 4.28 -2.78
C ASN A 398 13.22 4.94 -1.41
N ALA A 399 14.13 4.46 -0.57
CA ALA A 399 14.43 5.08 0.72
C ALA A 399 15.00 6.50 0.57
N GLU A 400 15.86 6.74 -0.43
CA GLU A 400 16.40 8.07 -0.72
C GLU A 400 15.32 9.04 -1.21
N LYS A 401 14.40 8.60 -2.08
CA LYS A 401 13.26 9.42 -2.55
C LYS A 401 12.31 9.82 -1.42
N VAL A 402 11.95 8.87 -0.55
CA VAL A 402 11.11 9.16 0.63
C VAL A 402 11.80 10.20 1.51
N LEU A 403 13.12 10.09 1.66
CA LEU A 403 13.88 11.01 2.47
C LEU A 403 14.00 12.41 1.86
N GLU A 404 14.18 12.50 0.55
CA GLU A 404 14.18 13.76 -0.20
C GLU A 404 12.83 14.49 -0.07
N HIS A 405 11.72 13.76 -0.03
CA HIS A 405 10.40 14.33 0.21
C HIS A 405 10.18 14.81 1.65
N LEU A 406 10.86 14.21 2.64
CA LEU A 406 10.75 14.60 4.05
C LEU A 406 11.60 15.83 4.41
N THR A 407 12.67 16.10 3.66
CA THR A 407 13.61 17.19 3.96
C THR A 407 13.33 18.48 3.21
N LYS A 408 12.57 18.44 2.11
CA LYS A 408 12.17 19.65 1.36
C LYS A 408 11.00 20.36 2.05
N SER A 409 11.11 21.67 2.28
CA SER A 409 9.95 22.48 2.65
C SER A 409 8.96 22.53 1.49
N GLY A 410 7.68 22.82 1.74
CA GLY A 410 6.70 22.97 0.65
C GLY A 410 7.11 24.00 -0.41
N ALA A 411 7.91 25.01 -0.03
CA ALA A 411 8.45 26.01 -0.96
C ALA A 411 9.62 25.47 -1.81
N ASP A 412 10.49 24.64 -1.23
CA ASP A 412 11.60 24.02 -1.96
C ASP A 412 11.10 22.94 -2.92
N LEU A 413 10.02 22.23 -2.55
CA LEU A 413 9.36 21.25 -3.41
C LEU A 413 8.70 21.93 -4.61
N ALA A 414 8.06 23.09 -4.43
CA ALA A 414 7.50 23.88 -5.52
C ALA A 414 8.58 24.42 -6.47
N ALA A 415 9.68 24.97 -5.93
CA ALA A 415 10.79 25.49 -6.73
C ALA A 415 11.56 24.37 -7.48
N GLU A 416 11.72 23.19 -6.87
CA GLU A 416 12.34 22.04 -7.54
C GLU A 416 11.42 21.44 -8.60
N LEU A 417 10.11 21.38 -8.36
CA LEU A 417 9.12 20.94 -9.34
C LEU A 417 9.07 21.89 -10.54
N GLU A 418 9.12 23.21 -10.31
CA GLU A 418 9.22 24.23 -11.35
C GLU A 418 10.53 24.09 -12.16
N LYS A 419 11.63 23.70 -11.51
CA LYS A 419 12.93 23.49 -12.15
C LYS A 419 13.04 22.16 -12.91
N GLN A 420 12.32 21.12 -12.47
CA GLN A 420 12.30 19.79 -13.10
C GLN A 420 11.25 19.67 -14.21
N LEU A 421 10.17 20.44 -14.14
CA LEU A 421 9.14 20.50 -15.20
C LEU A 421 9.47 21.47 -16.34
N LEU A 422 10.51 22.32 -16.18
CA LEU A 422 10.90 23.32 -17.18
C LEU A 422 12.39 23.29 -17.59
N PRO A 423 12.98 22.16 -18.04
CA PRO A 423 14.13 22.24 -18.92
C PRO A 423 13.65 22.43 -20.37
N ASP A 424 13.90 23.62 -20.93
CA ASP A 424 13.82 23.96 -22.35
C ASP A 424 12.45 23.92 -23.06
N LEU A 425 11.32 24.03 -22.36
CA LEU A 425 10.07 24.36 -23.05
C LEU A 425 10.11 25.82 -23.53
N PRO A 426 9.84 26.10 -24.81
CA PRO A 426 9.77 27.46 -25.31
C PRO A 426 8.73 28.24 -24.50
N THR A 427 9.13 29.40 -23.98
CA THR A 427 8.20 30.24 -23.21
C THR A 427 7.03 30.65 -24.11
N GLU A 428 5.87 30.98 -23.53
CA GLU A 428 4.73 31.49 -24.28
C GLU A 428 5.13 32.68 -25.18
N ALA A 429 6.08 33.50 -24.72
CA ALA A 429 6.65 34.61 -25.47
C ALA A 429 7.49 34.15 -26.69
N ASP A 430 8.25 33.06 -26.56
CA ASP A 430 9.02 32.48 -27.68
C ASP A 430 8.11 31.84 -28.73
N PHE A 431 7.04 31.18 -28.28
CA PHE A 431 6.00 30.64 -29.14
C PHE A 431 5.28 31.75 -29.92
N GLU A 432 4.87 32.82 -29.21
CA GLU A 432 4.21 33.96 -29.81
C GLU A 432 5.09 34.66 -30.85
N LYS A 433 6.37 34.86 -30.50
CA LYS A 433 7.36 35.47 -31.41
C LYS A 433 7.58 34.64 -32.67
N ALA A 434 7.76 33.31 -32.53
CA ALA A 434 7.99 32.43 -33.67
C ALA A 434 6.80 32.39 -34.65
N LEU A 435 5.57 32.54 -34.15
CA LEU A 435 4.37 32.61 -34.98
C LEU A 435 4.20 33.99 -35.64
N ARG A 436 4.48 35.08 -34.90
CA ARG A 436 4.43 36.46 -35.44
C ARG A 436 5.45 36.69 -36.56
N GLU A 437 6.62 36.05 -36.51
CA GLU A 437 7.65 36.17 -37.55
C GLU A 437 7.26 35.47 -38.86
N ARG A 438 6.39 34.44 -38.79
CA ARG A 438 6.04 33.59 -39.95
C ARG A 438 4.71 33.94 -40.61
N PHE A 439 3.78 34.56 -39.88
CA PHE A 439 2.43 34.81 -40.37
C PHE A 439 2.09 36.30 -40.34
N ALA A 440 1.26 36.74 -41.29
CA ALA A 440 0.70 38.08 -41.27
C ALA A 440 -0.10 38.31 -39.96
N PRO A 441 -0.06 39.52 -39.37
CA PRO A 441 -0.69 39.80 -38.06
C PRO A 441 -2.16 39.37 -37.97
N GLU A 442 -2.92 39.49 -39.06
CA GLU A 442 -4.33 39.12 -39.11
C GLU A 442 -4.55 37.60 -39.08
N ARG A 443 -3.71 36.82 -39.79
CA ARG A 443 -3.75 35.35 -39.74
C ARG A 443 -3.35 34.85 -38.36
N PHE A 444 -2.32 35.45 -37.79
CA PHE A 444 -1.86 35.14 -36.43
C PHE A 444 -2.94 35.40 -35.37
N ASN A 445 -3.51 36.60 -35.34
CA ASN A 445 -4.55 36.97 -34.39
C ASN A 445 -5.80 36.08 -34.52
N ARG A 446 -6.16 35.68 -35.74
CA ARG A 446 -7.27 34.75 -35.99
C ARG A 446 -6.97 33.35 -35.43
N ALA A 447 -5.74 32.88 -35.57
CA ALA A 447 -5.31 31.59 -35.02
C ALA A 447 -5.33 31.59 -33.50
N LEU A 448 -4.74 32.61 -32.86
CA LEU A 448 -4.80 32.80 -31.40
C LEU A 448 -6.24 32.91 -30.88
N SER A 449 -7.08 33.70 -31.55
CA SER A 449 -8.49 33.83 -31.20
C SER A 449 -9.23 32.49 -31.27
N THR A 450 -8.91 31.66 -32.27
CA THR A 450 -9.49 30.31 -32.41
C THR A 450 -9.02 29.37 -31.28
N LEU A 451 -7.72 29.40 -30.93
CA LEU A 451 -7.20 28.61 -29.80
C LEU A 451 -7.80 29.06 -28.47
N ASN A 452 -7.86 30.37 -28.22
CA ASN A 452 -8.42 30.92 -26.98
C ASN A 452 -9.92 30.66 -26.85
N GLN A 453 -10.66 30.66 -27.96
CA GLN A 453 -12.11 30.45 -27.94
C GLN A 453 -12.49 28.98 -27.68
N TYR A 454 -11.71 28.02 -28.18
CA TYR A 454 -12.09 26.60 -28.18
C TYR A 454 -11.14 25.71 -27.36
N GLY A 455 -10.06 26.24 -26.80
CA GLY A 455 -9.00 25.47 -26.16
C GLY A 455 -7.96 24.94 -27.17
N PRO A 456 -6.81 24.44 -26.69
CA PRO A 456 -5.69 24.04 -27.55
C PRO A 456 -6.03 22.90 -28.51
N GLU A 457 -6.69 21.83 -28.05
CA GLU A 457 -7.01 20.65 -28.86
C GLU A 457 -8.09 20.93 -29.92
N GLU A 458 -9.27 21.40 -29.48
CA GLU A 458 -10.39 21.69 -30.38
C GLU A 458 -10.09 22.92 -31.26
N GLY A 459 -9.35 23.91 -30.74
CA GLY A 459 -8.84 25.03 -31.52
C GLY A 459 -7.87 24.57 -32.62
N LEU A 460 -6.92 23.67 -32.32
CA LEU A 460 -6.02 23.09 -33.31
C LEU A 460 -6.78 22.27 -34.35
N ARG A 461 -7.76 21.47 -33.95
CA ARG A 461 -8.63 20.72 -34.88
C ARG A 461 -9.38 21.64 -35.85
N ARG A 462 -9.88 22.78 -35.36
CA ARG A 462 -10.55 23.80 -36.20
C ARG A 462 -9.58 24.51 -37.12
N LEU A 463 -8.38 24.83 -36.64
CA LEU A 463 -7.32 25.40 -37.46
C LEU A 463 -6.88 24.43 -38.55
N LYS A 464 -6.79 23.12 -38.30
CA LYS A 464 -6.50 22.12 -39.36
C LYS A 464 -7.53 22.19 -40.50
N LYS A 465 -8.77 22.60 -40.22
CA LYS A 465 -9.83 22.76 -41.22
C LYS A 465 -9.83 24.13 -41.91
N SER A 466 -9.56 25.21 -41.18
CA SER A 466 -9.66 26.59 -41.69
C SER A 466 -8.34 27.17 -42.21
N ASP A 467 -7.21 26.79 -41.59
CA ASP A 467 -5.86 27.22 -41.92
C ASP A 467 -4.82 26.12 -41.58
N PRO A 468 -4.71 25.08 -42.43
CA PRO A 468 -3.89 23.89 -42.14
C PRO A 468 -2.38 24.19 -42.05
N GLU A 469 -1.92 25.26 -42.71
CA GLU A 469 -0.52 25.69 -42.64
C GLU A 469 -0.16 26.20 -41.23
N VAL A 470 -1.01 27.06 -40.67
CA VAL A 470 -0.84 27.57 -39.30
C VAL A 470 -0.97 26.44 -38.28
N ALA A 471 -1.94 25.54 -38.47
CA ALA A 471 -2.13 24.39 -37.59
C ALA A 471 -0.90 23.48 -37.53
N ASN A 472 -0.33 23.12 -38.68
CA ASN A 472 0.88 22.29 -38.74
C ASN A 472 2.08 22.95 -38.06
N GLN A 473 2.17 24.28 -38.10
CA GLN A 473 3.27 25.01 -37.46
C GLN A 473 3.10 25.08 -35.94
N ILE A 474 1.87 25.25 -35.45
CA ILE A 474 1.54 25.17 -34.02
C ILE A 474 1.83 23.76 -33.50
N GLU A 475 1.39 22.72 -34.21
CA GLU A 475 1.60 21.32 -33.84
C GLU A 475 3.10 20.97 -33.74
N LYS A 476 3.93 21.47 -34.67
CA LYS A 476 5.40 21.28 -34.60
C LYS A 476 6.08 21.96 -33.41
N GLN A 477 5.49 23.04 -32.88
CA GLN A 477 6.05 23.74 -31.73
C GLN A 477 5.57 23.12 -30.41
N LEU A 478 4.40 22.48 -30.38
CA LEU A 478 3.91 21.73 -29.22
C LEU A 478 4.59 20.37 -29.06
N GLN A 479 5.17 19.82 -30.13
CA GLN A 479 5.93 18.56 -30.13
C GLN A 479 7.43 18.73 -29.83
N ARG A 480 7.89 19.95 -29.60
CA ARG A 480 9.27 20.27 -29.20
C ARG A 480 9.33 20.49 -27.71
#